data_AF-A0A1C3ESS5-F1
#
_entry.id   AF-A0A1C3ESS5-F1
#
_cell.length_a   1.000
_cell.length_b   1.000
_cell.length_c   1.000
_cell.angle_alpha   90.00
_cell.angle_beta   90.00
_cell.angle_gamma   90.00
#
_symmetry.space_group_name_H-M   'P 1'
#
loop_
_entity.id
_entity.type
_entity.pdbx_description
1 polymer ?
#
loop_
_entity_poly.entity_id
_entity_poly.type
_entity_poly.pdbx_seq_one_letter_code
_entity_poly.pdbx_strand_id
1 'polypeptide(L)'
;MKKVLPLIGLLFTTSALADSLTGCYLDTMTTESYVSDESAEVASYIEVKNEDDQYFVRGLLWGGNYHICSIEGDEEGDGAGGALPMKRVGDTLVFTENDEEFGIHCKLEMSVKDGKLRVKDANYDCEKWIFTCGDGVGLDSVELPRVQQQCPGPDYPNFDDPIAPSSDSTNK
;
A
#
# COMPACT_ATOMS: atom_id res chain seq x y z
N MET A 1 -49.01 3.09 43.15
CA MET A 1 -48.59 3.60 41.82
C MET A 1 -47.18 4.15 41.94
N LYS A 2 -46.15 3.41 41.51
CA LYS A 2 -44.74 3.87 41.49
C LYS A 2 -44.35 4.16 40.05
N LYS A 3 -44.02 5.42 39.77
CA LYS A 3 -43.58 5.91 38.45
C LYS A 3 -42.13 5.46 38.22
N VAL A 4 -41.88 4.76 37.13
CA VAL A 4 -40.53 4.44 36.65
C VAL A 4 -40.18 5.49 35.59
N LEU A 5 -39.10 6.24 35.81
CA LEU A 5 -38.48 7.07 34.76
C LEU A 5 -37.58 6.18 33.90
N PRO A 6 -37.68 6.21 32.56
CA PRO A 6 -36.66 5.61 31.71
C PRO A 6 -35.50 6.60 31.56
N LEU A 7 -34.32 6.19 32.01
CA LEU A 7 -33.06 6.86 31.71
C LEU A 7 -32.67 6.48 30.28
N ILE A 8 -32.99 7.33 29.31
CA ILE A 8 -32.52 7.18 27.92
C ILE A 8 -31.08 7.70 27.90
N GLY A 9 -30.12 6.79 28.11
CA GLY A 9 -28.71 7.06 27.84
C GLY A 9 -28.48 7.03 26.34
N LEU A 10 -28.34 8.20 25.72
CA LEU A 10 -27.85 8.33 24.35
C LEU A 10 -26.40 7.81 24.29
N LEU A 11 -26.22 6.61 23.76
CA LEU A 11 -24.93 6.13 23.28
C LEU A 11 -24.64 6.86 21.95
N PHE A 12 -24.00 8.02 22.02
CA PHE A 12 -23.31 8.58 20.86
C PHE A 12 -22.07 7.73 20.59
N THR A 13 -22.23 6.63 19.85
CA THR A 13 -21.10 6.01 19.19
C THR A 13 -20.74 6.91 18.01
N THR A 14 -19.77 7.81 18.21
CA THR A 14 -19.04 8.43 17.10
C THR A 14 -18.26 7.32 16.41
N SER A 15 -18.93 6.58 15.53
CA SER A 15 -18.27 5.74 14.54
C SER A 15 -17.55 6.71 13.62
N ALA A 16 -16.29 7.02 13.93
CA ALA A 16 -15.39 7.55 12.93
C ALA A 16 -15.47 6.56 11.77
N LEU A 17 -16.05 6.99 10.65
CA LEU A 17 -16.10 6.18 9.44
C LEU A 17 -14.63 5.96 9.08
N ALA A 18 -14.14 4.73 9.30
CA ALA A 18 -12.81 4.35 8.85
C ALA A 18 -12.76 4.64 7.35
N ASP A 19 -11.79 5.46 6.95
CA ASP A 19 -11.66 5.85 5.56
C ASP A 19 -11.44 4.60 4.71
N SER A 20 -12.29 4.42 3.71
CA SER A 20 -12.34 3.20 2.90
C SER A 20 -11.06 2.96 2.10
N LEU A 21 -10.13 3.93 2.08
CA LEU A 21 -8.84 3.82 1.40
C LEU A 21 -7.67 3.52 2.36
N THR A 22 -7.73 3.97 3.62
CA THR A 22 -6.61 3.82 4.55
C THR A 22 -6.47 2.39 5.04
N GLY A 23 -5.22 1.97 5.28
CA GLY A 23 -4.90 0.66 5.80
C GLY A 23 -3.65 0.05 5.18
N CYS A 24 -3.39 -1.20 5.55
CA CYS A 24 -2.33 -2.01 4.99
C CYS A 24 -2.89 -2.98 3.95
N TYR A 25 -2.27 -3.01 2.78
CA TYR A 25 -2.57 -3.96 1.71
C TYR A 25 -1.33 -4.79 1.47
N LEU A 26 -1.45 -6.10 1.56
CA LEU A 26 -0.27 -6.96 1.62
C LEU A 26 -0.60 -8.33 1.02
N ASP A 27 0.33 -8.84 0.22
CA ASP A 27 0.31 -10.21 -0.26
C ASP A 27 1.71 -10.82 -0.14
N THR A 28 1.77 -12.13 0.08
CA THR A 28 3.03 -12.86 0.21
C THR A 28 3.24 -13.79 -0.97
N MET A 29 4.48 -13.92 -1.42
CA MET A 29 4.86 -14.85 -2.47
C MET A 29 6.20 -15.50 -2.18
N THR A 30 6.41 -16.69 -2.74
CA THR A 30 7.74 -17.28 -2.86
C THR A 30 8.43 -16.69 -4.09
N THR A 31 9.65 -16.18 -3.92
CA THR A 31 10.53 -15.79 -5.02
C THR A 31 11.74 -16.71 -5.06
N GLU A 32 12.22 -17.02 -6.26
CA GLU A 32 13.32 -17.97 -6.49
C GLU A 32 14.42 -17.31 -7.32
N SER A 33 15.67 -17.56 -6.97
CA SER A 33 16.86 -17.08 -7.67
C SER A 33 17.09 -17.91 -8.92
N TYR A 34 17.25 -17.25 -10.06
CA TYR A 34 17.60 -17.92 -11.31
C TYR A 34 19.04 -18.46 -11.36
N VAL A 35 19.88 -18.10 -10.39
CA VAL A 35 21.33 -18.41 -10.42
C VAL A 35 21.83 -19.21 -9.22
N SER A 36 21.05 -19.34 -8.13
CA SER A 36 21.50 -19.99 -6.90
C SER A 36 20.56 -21.09 -6.35
N ASP A 37 19.45 -21.41 -7.02
CA ASP A 37 18.38 -22.32 -6.51
C ASP A 37 17.82 -21.91 -5.13
N GLU A 38 18.17 -20.71 -4.64
CA GLU A 38 17.69 -20.17 -3.38
C GLU A 38 16.27 -19.61 -3.56
N SER A 39 15.42 -19.86 -2.57
CA SER A 39 14.05 -19.35 -2.53
C SER A 39 13.80 -18.64 -1.21
N ALA A 40 13.00 -17.58 -1.24
CA ALA A 40 12.56 -16.88 -0.03
C ALA A 40 11.07 -16.55 -0.12
N GLU A 41 10.39 -16.59 1.02
CA GLU A 41 9.09 -15.95 1.19
C GLU A 41 9.32 -14.44 1.31
N VAL A 42 8.59 -13.67 0.50
CA VAL A 42 8.64 -12.21 0.45
C VAL A 42 7.22 -11.63 0.49
N ALA A 43 7.08 -10.38 0.93
CA ALA A 43 5.81 -9.72 1.10
C ALA A 43 5.77 -8.42 0.30
N SER A 44 4.88 -8.36 -0.69
CA SER A 44 4.51 -7.11 -1.35
C SER A 44 3.53 -6.36 -0.46
N TYR A 45 3.74 -5.07 -0.22
CA TYR A 45 2.81 -4.28 0.56
C TYR A 45 2.66 -2.85 0.04
N ILE A 46 1.50 -2.26 0.31
CA ILE A 46 1.24 -0.83 0.19
C ILE A 46 0.52 -0.38 1.46
N GLU A 47 1.08 0.63 2.12
CA GLU A 47 0.47 1.35 3.24
C GLU A 47 -0.17 2.63 2.71
N VAL A 48 -1.44 2.85 3.06
CA VAL A 48 -2.14 4.11 2.78
C VAL A 48 -2.51 4.77 4.10
N LYS A 49 -1.93 5.95 4.35
CA LYS A 49 -2.22 6.80 5.51
C LYS A 49 -2.98 8.04 5.08
N ASN A 50 -3.78 8.57 6.00
CA ASN A 50 -4.40 9.88 5.89
C ASN A 50 -3.98 10.68 7.13
N GLU A 51 -3.30 11.80 6.91
CA GLU A 51 -2.80 12.70 7.95
C GLU A 51 -3.21 14.11 7.56
N ASP A 52 -3.96 14.80 8.43
CA ASP A 52 -4.44 16.17 8.21
C ASP A 52 -5.10 16.40 6.82
N ASP A 53 -6.01 15.49 6.44
CA ASP A 53 -6.72 15.47 5.15
C ASP A 53 -5.82 15.27 3.91
N GLN A 54 -4.55 14.90 4.09
CA GLN A 54 -3.61 14.53 3.04
C GLN A 54 -3.34 13.02 3.04
N TYR A 55 -3.31 12.40 1.86
CA TYR A 55 -2.97 10.99 1.74
C TYR A 55 -1.49 10.80 1.48
N PHE A 56 -0.93 9.80 2.15
CA PHE A 56 0.44 9.38 1.99
C PHE A 56 0.47 7.88 1.70
N VAL A 57 1.26 7.49 0.73
CA VAL A 57 1.40 6.11 0.29
C VAL A 57 2.86 5.69 0.35
N ARG A 58 3.10 4.50 0.88
CA ARG A 58 4.41 3.84 0.81
C ARG A 58 4.20 2.40 0.40
N GLY A 59 5.05 1.86 -0.45
CA GLY A 59 4.94 0.46 -0.81
C GLY A 59 6.23 -0.14 -1.33
N LEU A 60 6.28 -1.46 -1.27
CA LEU A 60 7.29 -2.29 -1.89
C LEU A 60 6.58 -3.46 -2.56
N LEU A 61 6.81 -3.63 -3.85
CA LEU A 61 6.29 -4.77 -4.61
C LEU A 61 7.43 -5.69 -4.97
N TRP A 62 7.21 -7.00 -4.82
CA TRP A 62 8.11 -8.05 -5.25
C TRP A 62 7.66 -8.65 -6.59
N GLY A 63 8.64 -8.96 -7.42
CA GLY A 63 8.53 -9.83 -8.58
C GLY A 63 9.34 -11.12 -8.42
N GLY A 64 9.36 -11.91 -9.49
CA GLY A 64 10.23 -13.08 -9.56
C GLY A 64 11.72 -12.68 -9.51
N ASN A 65 12.58 -13.63 -9.15
CA ASN A 65 14.04 -13.42 -9.13
C ASN A 65 14.47 -12.20 -8.29
N TYR A 66 13.80 -11.98 -7.15
CA TYR A 66 14.12 -10.91 -6.20
C TYR A 66 14.07 -9.48 -6.76
N HIS A 67 13.38 -9.25 -7.88
CA HIS A 67 13.16 -7.90 -8.37
C HIS A 67 12.14 -7.17 -7.50
N ILE A 68 12.39 -5.88 -7.24
CA ILE A 68 11.52 -5.03 -6.42
C ILE A 68 11.13 -3.75 -7.14
N CYS A 69 9.99 -3.18 -6.75
CA CYS A 69 9.52 -1.87 -7.18
C CYS A 69 9.08 -1.10 -5.94
N SER A 70 9.79 0.00 -5.65
CA SER A 70 9.55 0.85 -4.47
C SER A 70 8.61 2.00 -4.84
N ILE A 71 7.58 2.22 -4.01
CA ILE A 71 6.65 3.35 -4.12
C ILE A 71 6.91 4.26 -2.92
N GLU A 72 7.68 5.31 -3.13
CA GLU A 72 8.08 6.28 -2.12
C GLU A 72 8.16 7.69 -2.73
N GLY A 73 8.03 8.71 -1.90
CA GLY A 73 8.21 10.10 -2.30
C GLY A 73 9.65 10.57 -2.09
N ASP A 74 10.00 11.72 -2.63
CA ASP A 74 11.33 12.31 -2.44
C ASP A 74 11.63 12.56 -0.95
N GLU A 75 12.82 12.15 -0.51
CA GLU A 75 13.28 12.33 0.88
C GLU A 75 13.40 13.82 1.29
N GLU A 76 13.50 14.74 0.31
CA GLU A 76 13.57 16.18 0.55
C GLU A 76 12.18 16.86 0.69
N GLY A 77 11.09 16.11 0.59
CA GLY A 77 9.72 16.62 0.75
C GLY A 77 9.22 16.62 2.20
N ASP A 78 8.44 17.64 2.56
CA ASP A 78 7.93 17.95 3.92
C ASP A 78 6.92 16.92 4.53
N GLY A 79 6.94 15.64 4.13
CA GLY A 79 5.92 14.65 4.51
C GLY A 79 6.45 13.27 4.93
N ALA A 80 5.97 12.76 6.07
CA ALA A 80 5.96 11.36 6.53
C ALA A 80 7.16 10.45 6.18
N GLY A 81 8.39 10.99 6.20
CA GLY A 81 9.63 10.23 6.09
C GLY A 81 9.82 9.49 4.76
N GLY A 82 9.51 10.13 3.63
CA GLY A 82 9.64 9.54 2.29
C GLY A 82 8.38 8.82 1.79
N ALA A 83 7.21 9.04 2.39
CA ALA A 83 5.96 8.54 1.81
C ALA A 83 5.48 9.45 0.67
N LEU A 84 4.96 8.84 -0.40
CA LEU A 84 4.46 9.54 -1.59
C LEU A 84 3.15 10.28 -1.27
N PRO A 85 3.09 11.62 -1.37
CA PRO A 85 1.85 12.34 -1.22
C PRO A 85 0.93 12.06 -2.43
N MET A 86 -0.33 11.73 -2.16
CA MET A 86 -1.34 11.48 -3.21
C MET A 86 -2.57 12.34 -3.02
N LYS A 87 -3.18 12.75 -4.13
CA LYS A 87 -4.44 13.50 -4.12
C LYS A 87 -5.62 12.55 -4.23
N ARG A 88 -6.64 12.72 -3.37
CA ARG A 88 -7.92 12.01 -3.54
C ARG A 88 -8.78 12.68 -4.61
N VAL A 89 -9.24 11.88 -5.56
CA VAL A 89 -10.21 12.23 -6.62
C VAL A 89 -11.34 11.20 -6.58
N GLY A 90 -12.44 11.54 -5.91
CA GLY A 90 -13.52 10.58 -5.63
C GLY A 90 -13.03 9.43 -4.75
N ASP A 91 -13.10 8.20 -5.28
CA ASP A 91 -12.67 6.96 -4.59
C ASP A 91 -11.27 6.50 -5.04
N THR A 92 -10.51 7.37 -5.68
CA THR A 92 -9.17 7.05 -6.22
C THR A 92 -8.14 8.01 -5.64
N LEU A 93 -6.98 7.48 -5.24
CA LEU A 93 -5.79 8.26 -4.96
C LEU A 93 -4.99 8.40 -6.25
N VAL A 94 -4.56 9.62 -6.56
CA VAL A 94 -3.90 9.95 -7.81
C VAL A 94 -2.61 10.70 -7.50
N PHE A 95 -1.51 10.19 -8.05
CA PHE A 95 -0.24 10.89 -8.17
C PHE A 95 0.02 11.18 -9.65
N THR A 96 0.55 12.35 -9.95
CA THR A 96 0.89 12.77 -11.30
C THR A 96 2.19 13.52 -11.29
N GLU A 97 3.10 13.13 -12.17
CA GLU A 97 4.33 13.86 -12.46
C GLU A 97 4.42 14.05 -13.97
N ASN A 98 4.66 15.28 -14.43
CA ASN A 98 4.76 15.59 -15.85
C ASN A 98 6.01 16.39 -16.11
N ASP A 99 6.85 15.89 -17.02
CA ASP A 99 8.00 16.60 -17.54
C ASP A 99 7.95 16.56 -19.06
N GLU A 100 7.57 17.69 -19.67
CA GLU A 100 7.46 17.81 -21.13
C GLU A 100 8.82 17.76 -21.85
N GLU A 101 9.91 18.14 -21.18
CA GLU A 101 11.26 18.13 -21.78
C GLU A 101 11.72 16.70 -22.02
N PHE A 102 11.43 15.81 -21.06
CA PHE A 102 11.78 14.39 -21.14
C PHE A 102 10.64 13.50 -21.63
N GLY A 103 9.45 14.08 -21.91
CA GLY A 103 8.26 13.35 -22.35
C GLY A 103 7.72 12.38 -21.28
N ILE A 104 7.89 12.72 -20.01
CA ILE A 104 7.41 11.94 -18.86
C ILE A 104 5.98 12.36 -18.57
N HIS A 105 5.06 11.40 -18.57
CA HIS A 105 3.64 11.61 -18.24
C HIS A 105 3.17 10.59 -17.21
N CYS A 106 3.82 10.54 -16.04
CA CYS A 106 3.44 9.61 -14.99
C CYS A 106 2.07 9.96 -14.41
N LYS A 107 1.18 8.96 -14.37
CA LYS A 107 -0.07 9.01 -13.63
C LYS A 107 -0.31 7.68 -12.92
N LEU A 108 -0.07 7.65 -11.62
CA LEU A 108 -0.32 6.50 -10.76
C LEU A 108 -1.71 6.64 -10.11
N GLU A 109 -2.57 5.66 -10.33
CA GLU A 109 -3.92 5.60 -9.76
C GLU A 109 -4.04 4.42 -8.79
N MET A 110 -4.56 4.67 -7.59
CA MET A 110 -4.87 3.62 -6.62
C MET A 110 -6.32 3.69 -6.18
N SER A 111 -7.02 2.56 -6.20
CA SER A 111 -8.44 2.48 -5.81
C SER A 111 -8.72 1.19 -5.06
N VAL A 112 -9.73 1.20 -4.18
CA VAL A 112 -10.14 0.00 -3.45
C VAL A 112 -11.40 -0.57 -4.06
N LYS A 113 -11.34 -1.84 -4.45
CA LYS A 113 -12.49 -2.59 -4.97
C LYS A 113 -12.46 -4.02 -4.44
N ASP A 114 -13.60 -4.50 -3.96
CA ASP A 114 -13.75 -5.86 -3.42
C ASP A 114 -12.73 -6.19 -2.30
N GLY A 115 -12.42 -5.19 -1.47
CA GLY A 115 -11.46 -5.32 -0.36
C GLY A 115 -9.98 -5.34 -0.77
N LYS A 116 -9.69 -5.14 -2.06
CA LYS A 116 -8.32 -5.09 -2.60
C LYS A 116 -7.97 -3.69 -3.07
N LEU A 117 -6.76 -3.25 -2.77
CA LEU A 117 -6.15 -2.09 -3.43
C LEU A 117 -5.74 -2.51 -4.84
N ARG A 118 -6.11 -1.69 -5.82
CA ARG A 118 -5.72 -1.83 -7.22
C ARG A 118 -4.82 -0.67 -7.57
N VAL A 119 -3.65 -0.96 -8.10
CA VAL A 119 -2.71 0.03 -8.63
C VAL A 119 -2.76 0.00 -10.15
N LYS A 120 -2.66 1.17 -10.76
CA LYS A 120 -2.69 1.35 -12.20
C LYS A 120 -1.69 2.41 -12.62
N ASP A 121 -0.84 2.04 -13.56
CA ASP A 121 0.16 2.88 -14.23
C ASP A 121 0.06 2.59 -15.73
N ALA A 122 -1.02 3.08 -16.34
CA ALA A 122 -1.47 2.54 -17.62
C ALA A 122 -0.54 2.81 -18.81
N ASN A 123 0.32 3.81 -18.72
CA ASN A 123 1.36 4.12 -19.71
C ASN A 123 2.76 3.70 -19.26
N TYR A 124 2.90 3.10 -18.08
CA TYR A 124 4.16 2.63 -17.50
C TYR A 124 5.21 3.73 -17.28
N ASP A 125 4.80 5.01 -17.31
CA ASP A 125 5.74 6.12 -17.15
C ASP A 125 6.15 6.29 -15.69
N CYS A 126 5.28 5.94 -14.73
CA CYS A 126 5.66 6.01 -13.32
C CYS A 126 6.71 4.97 -12.98
N GLU A 127 6.50 3.70 -13.34
CA GLU A 127 7.47 2.64 -13.07
C GLU A 127 8.79 2.79 -13.84
N LYS A 128 8.77 3.52 -14.96
CA LYS A 128 9.94 3.70 -15.82
C LYS A 128 10.79 4.91 -15.44
N TRP A 129 10.16 6.01 -15.03
CA TRP A 129 10.84 7.31 -14.91
C TRP A 129 10.81 7.89 -13.51
N ILE A 130 9.81 7.54 -12.70
CA ILE A 130 9.62 8.12 -11.37
C ILE A 130 10.06 7.14 -10.29
N PHE A 131 9.58 5.91 -10.36
CA PHE A 131 9.87 4.86 -9.38
C PHE A 131 10.96 3.93 -9.90
N THR A 132 11.76 3.38 -8.99
CA THR A 132 12.78 2.39 -9.33
C THR A 132 12.17 1.00 -9.25
N CYS A 133 11.91 0.41 -10.41
CA CYS A 133 11.33 -0.93 -10.54
C CYS A 133 12.26 -1.84 -11.33
N GLY A 134 12.57 -3.01 -10.75
CA GLY A 134 13.40 -4.03 -11.40
C GLY A 134 12.63 -4.75 -12.52
N ASP A 135 13.38 -5.39 -13.42
CA ASP A 135 12.78 -6.19 -14.49
C ASP A 135 11.88 -7.29 -13.92
N GLY A 136 10.63 -7.39 -14.41
CA GLY A 136 9.69 -8.43 -13.98
C GLY A 136 8.85 -8.09 -12.74
N VAL A 137 8.89 -6.84 -12.29
CA VAL A 137 7.90 -6.25 -11.37
C VAL A 137 7.48 -4.88 -11.90
N GLY A 138 6.19 -4.57 -11.79
CA GLY A 138 5.64 -3.32 -12.29
C GLY A 138 4.52 -2.81 -11.40
N LEU A 139 4.05 -1.60 -11.69
CA LEU A 139 3.00 -0.91 -10.93
C LEU A 139 1.61 -1.14 -11.51
N ASP A 140 1.50 -1.42 -12.81
CA ASP A 140 0.21 -1.59 -13.44
C ASP A 140 -0.44 -2.93 -13.10
N SER A 141 -1.76 -2.91 -12.92
CA SER A 141 -2.59 -4.09 -12.70
C SER A 141 -2.27 -4.89 -11.42
N VAL A 142 -1.58 -4.27 -10.45
CA VAL A 142 -1.31 -4.85 -9.13
C VAL A 142 -2.60 -4.86 -8.30
N GLU A 143 -2.92 -5.99 -7.70
CA GLU A 143 -4.00 -6.11 -6.71
C GLU A 143 -3.47 -6.65 -5.38
N LEU A 144 -3.61 -5.90 -4.29
CA LEU A 144 -3.21 -6.33 -2.95
C LEU A 144 -4.43 -6.39 -2.01
N PRO A 145 -4.68 -7.50 -1.31
CA PRO A 145 -5.78 -7.59 -0.36
C PRO A 145 -5.49 -6.75 0.88
N ARG A 146 -6.53 -6.14 1.46
CA ARG A 146 -6.41 -5.47 2.76
C ARG A 146 -6.19 -6.49 3.87
N VAL A 147 -5.24 -6.21 4.75
CA VAL A 147 -4.96 -6.99 5.96
C VAL A 147 -5.21 -6.19 7.23
N GLN A 148 -5.43 -6.88 8.36
CA GLN A 148 -5.63 -6.22 9.66
C GLN A 148 -4.30 -5.92 10.39
N GLN A 149 -3.23 -6.61 10.01
CA GLN A 149 -1.91 -6.40 10.58
C GLN A 149 -1.30 -5.07 10.12
N GLN A 150 -0.32 -4.58 10.89
CA GLN A 150 0.46 -3.42 10.52
C GLN A 150 1.35 -3.75 9.29
N CYS A 151 1.57 -2.76 8.43
CA CYS A 151 2.48 -2.92 7.31
C CYS A 151 3.94 -3.06 7.79
N PRO A 152 4.81 -3.80 7.06
CA PRO A 152 6.21 -4.02 7.41
C PRO A 152 7.02 -2.73 7.67
N GLY A 153 6.68 -1.64 6.98
CA GLY A 153 7.29 -0.32 7.21
C GLY A 153 8.60 -0.09 6.43
N PRO A 154 9.29 1.04 6.65
CA PRO A 154 10.45 1.48 5.86
C PRO A 154 11.65 0.54 5.88
N ASP A 155 11.88 -0.13 7.01
CA ASP A 155 13.07 -0.98 7.21
C ASP A 155 12.92 -2.35 6.52
N TYR A 156 11.82 -2.57 5.80
CA TYR A 156 11.54 -3.79 5.06
C TYR A 156 11.97 -3.68 3.58
N PRO A 157 12.58 -4.72 2.99
CA PRO A 157 12.91 -6.00 3.59
C PRO A 157 14.19 -5.91 4.42
N ASN A 158 14.10 -6.24 5.69
CA ASN A 158 15.28 -6.48 6.48
C ASN A 158 15.75 -7.91 6.17
N PHE A 159 16.74 -8.06 5.29
CA PHE A 159 17.28 -9.38 4.92
C PHE A 159 17.92 -10.13 6.11
N ASP A 160 18.12 -9.45 7.25
CA ASP A 160 18.59 -10.05 8.50
C ASP A 160 17.44 -10.58 9.38
N ASP A 161 16.16 -10.29 9.08
CA ASP A 161 14.99 -10.76 9.83
C ASP A 161 14.06 -11.64 8.94
N PRO A 162 13.86 -12.94 9.27
CA PRO A 162 12.96 -13.79 8.51
C PRO A 162 11.50 -13.33 8.67
N ILE A 163 10.79 -13.26 7.55
CA ILE A 163 9.35 -12.96 7.52
C ILE A 163 8.63 -14.05 8.32
N ALA A 164 8.00 -13.67 9.43
CA ALA A 164 7.18 -14.60 10.19
C ALA A 164 5.98 -15.02 9.32
N PRO A 165 5.78 -16.32 9.06
CA PRO A 165 4.58 -16.77 8.38
C PRO A 165 3.36 -16.38 9.22
N SER A 166 2.33 -15.88 8.52
CA SER A 166 0.98 -15.72 9.05
C SER A 166 0.59 -16.97 9.83
N SER A 167 0.46 -16.83 11.15
CA SER A 167 -0.04 -17.91 12.00
C SER A 167 -1.56 -18.02 11.81
N ASP A 168 -2.00 -18.48 10.65
CA ASP A 168 -3.37 -18.96 10.50
C ASP A 168 -3.43 -20.42 10.97
N SER A 169 -3.43 -20.57 12.29
CA SER A 169 -3.80 -21.81 12.96
C SER A 169 -5.08 -21.58 13.74
N THR A 170 -6.23 -21.90 13.15
CA THR A 170 -7.46 -22.44 13.80
C THR A 170 -8.53 -22.59 12.69
N ASN A 171 -9.25 -23.69 12.46
CA ASN A 171 -9.55 -24.88 13.25
C ASN A 171 -9.94 -26.05 12.31
N LYS A 172 -9.50 -27.26 12.69
CA LYS A 172 -10.24 -28.51 12.46
C LYS A 172 -11.14 -28.77 13.66
#